data_AF-A0A7V8W784-F1
#
_entry.id   AF-A0A7V8W784-F1
#
_cell.length_a   1.000
_cell.length_b   1.000
_cell.length_c   1.000
_cell.angle_alpha   90.00
_cell.angle_beta   90.00
_cell.angle_gamma   90.00
#
_symmetry.space_group_name_H-M   'P 1'
#
loop_
_entity.id
_entity.type
_entity.pdbx_description
1 polymer ?
#
loop_
_entity_poly.entity_id
_entity_poly.type
_entity_poly.pdbx_seq_one_letter_code
_entity_poly.pdbx_strand_id
1 'polypeptide(L)' 'MHCSRCGGLIISERYLGLDGQLPMLRCANCGAILDARIQHHQRERHRTELQQHRARHRFPQLSRMTWSLPSQ' A
#
# COMPACT_ATOMS: atom_id res chain seq x y z
N MET A 1 11.68 3.37 15.55
CA MET A 1 10.68 2.77 14.63
C MET A 1 10.63 1.27 14.91
N HIS A 2 9.45 0.63 14.87
CA HIS A 2 9.29 -0.79 15.14
C HIS A 2 9.01 -1.58 13.86
N CYS A 3 9.51 -2.82 13.80
CA CYS A 3 9.28 -3.72 12.69
C CYS A 3 7.82 -4.19 12.67
N SER A 4 7.14 -3.99 11.54
CA SER A 4 5.75 -4.46 11.37
C SER A 4 5.59 -5.98 11.44
N ARG A 5 6.68 -6.75 11.20
CA ARG A 5 6.63 -8.22 11.22
C ARG A 5 6.77 -8.82 12.61
N CYS A 6 7.57 -8.21 13.50
CA CYS A 6 7.90 -8.83 14.79
C CYS A 6 7.89 -7.85 15.98
N GLY A 7 7.52 -6.58 15.78
CA GLY A 7 7.60 -5.54 16.81
C GLY A 7 9.03 -5.12 17.20
N GLY A 8 10.05 -5.81 16.70
CA GLY A 8 11.45 -5.57 17.04
C GLY A 8 11.97 -4.20 16.59
N LEU A 9 13.09 -3.77 17.19
CA LEU A 9 13.71 -2.48 16.89
C LEU A 9 14.23 -2.44 15.45
N ILE A 10 13.97 -1.32 14.77
CA ILE A 10 14.58 -1.01 13.47
C ILE A 10 15.81 -0.15 13.70
N ILE A 11 16.92 -0.57 13.09
CA ILE A 11 18.21 0.10 13.11
C ILE A 11 18.56 0.60 11.72
N SER A 12 19.40 1.64 11.68
CA SER A 12 19.99 2.18 10.45
C SER A 12 21.41 1.69 10.33
N GLU A 13 21.71 1.01 9.23
CA GLU A 13 23.05 0.56 8.89
C GLU A 13 23.52 1.22 7.61
N ARG A 14 24.84 1.40 7.52
CA ARG A 14 25.49 1.94 6.33
C ARG A 14 26.26 0.82 5.68
N TYR A 15 25.79 0.39 4.52
CA TYR A 15 26.53 -0.57 3.71
C TYR A 15 27.47 0.19 2.78
N LEU A 16 28.74 -0.22 2.73
CA LEU A 16 29.63 0.22 1.66
C LEU A 16 29.36 -0.66 0.44
N GLY A 17 28.67 -0.09 -0.55
CA GLY A 17 28.53 -0.68 -1.87
C GLY A 17 29.57 -0.15 -2.85
N LEU A 18 29.57 -0.71 -4.07
CA LEU A 18 30.44 -0.27 -5.17
C LEU A 18 30.20 1.20 -5.55
N ASP A 19 28.95 1.67 -5.46
CA ASP A 19 28.54 3.06 -5.73
C ASP A 19 28.57 3.98 -4.49
N GLY A 20 29.16 3.54 -3.37
CA GLY A 20 29.31 4.33 -2.15
C GLY A 20 28.46 3.85 -0.96
N GLN A 21 28.24 4.73 0.03
CA GLN A 21 27.48 4.39 1.23
C GLN A 21 25.97 4.36 0.96
N LEU A 22 25.37 3.18 1.11
CA LEU A 22 23.92 3.00 1.05
C LEU A 22 23.36 2.95 2.49
N PRO A 23 22.60 3.97 2.93
CA PRO A 23 21.87 3.88 4.19
C PRO A 23 20.69 2.91 4.03
N MET A 24 20.62 1.90 4.89
CA MET A 24 19.62 0.84 4.84
C MET A 24 19.02 0.64 6.23
N LEU A 25 17.69 0.61 6.30
CA LEU A 25 17.00 0.30 7.55
C LEU A 25 16.71 -1.19 7.60
N ARG A 26 17.02 -1.85 8.72
CA ARG A 26 16.64 -3.25 8.95
C ARG A 26 16.17 -3.48 10.38
N CYS A 27 15.36 -4.51 10.58
CA CYS A 27 15.03 -4.98 11.91
C CYS A 27 16.19 -5.77 12.51
N ALA A 28 16.64 -5.37 13.71
CA ALA A 28 17.68 -6.09 14.44
C ALA A 28 17.24 -7.48 14.91
N ASN A 29 15.93 -7.71 15.07
CA ASN A 29 15.40 -8.98 15.56
C ASN A 29 15.20 -10.02 14.44
N CYS A 30 14.46 -9.67 13.39
CA CYS A 30 14.08 -10.63 12.33
C CYS A 30 14.75 -10.37 10.97
N GLY A 31 15.62 -9.36 10.87
CA GLY A 31 16.33 -9.03 9.62
C GLY A 31 15.48 -8.38 8.53
N ALA A 32 14.20 -8.07 8.79
CA ALA A 32 13.33 -7.44 7.80
C ALA A 32 13.88 -6.09 7.34
N ILE A 33 14.04 -5.92 6.02
CA ILE A 33 14.58 -4.72 5.40
C ILE A 33 13.46 -3.71 5.17
N LEU A 34 13.68 -2.47 5.59
CA LEU A 34 12.86 -1.32 5.24
C LEU A 34 13.63 -0.45 4.26
N ASP A 35 13.43 -0.71 2.98
CA ASP A 35 13.89 0.20 1.94
C ASP A 35 12.82 1.30 1.75
N ALA A 36 13.20 2.55 2.05
CA ALA A 36 12.30 3.68 1.97
C ALA A 36 11.76 3.92 0.54
N ARG A 37 12.55 3.59 -0.50
CA ARG A 37 12.10 3.69 -1.90
C ARG A 37 11.09 2.59 -2.23
N ILE A 38 11.33 1.37 -1.75
CA ILE A 38 10.37 0.26 -1.94
C ILE A 38 9.07 0.55 -1.20
N GLN A 39 9.14 1.06 0.04
CA GLN A 39 7.94 1.44 0.78
C GLN A 39 7.17 2.57 0.11
N HIS A 40 7.84 3.57 -0.48
CA HIS A 40 7.15 4.63 -1.22
C HIS A 40 6.37 4.04 -2.39
N HIS A 41 7.02 3.21 -3.21
CA HIS A 41 6.38 2.60 -4.37
C HIS A 41 5.22 1.67 -3.98
N GLN A 42 5.35 0.89 -2.90
CA GLN A 42 4.27 0.04 -2.39
C GLN A 42 3.07 0.86 -1.89
N ARG A 43 3.31 1.99 -1.20
CA ARG A 43 2.23 2.87 -0.75
C ARG A 43 1.48 3.49 -1.92
N GLU A 44 2.18 3.90 -2.97
CA GLU A 44 1.55 4.41 -4.18
C GLU A 44 0.68 3.35 -4.85
N ARG A 45 1.19 2.12 -5.03
CA ARG A 45 0.40 1.01 -5.57
C ARG A 45 -0.85 0.71 -4.75
N HIS A 46 -0.71 0.58 -3.43
CA HIS A 46 -1.86 0.37 -2.54
C HIS A 46 -2.90 1.49 -2.64
N ARG A 47 -2.47 2.75 -2.78
CA ARG A 47 -3.38 3.89 -2.96
C ARG A 47 -4.14 3.78 -4.29
N THR A 48 -3.47 3.38 -5.37
CA THR A 48 -4.10 3.16 -6.66
C THR A 48 -5.09 1.99 -6.61
N GLU A 49 -4.75 0.88 -5.95
CA GLU A 49 -5.65 -0.28 -5.76
C GLU A 49 -6.88 0.08 -4.94
N LEU A 50 -6.72 0.80 -3.82
CA LEU A 50 -7.84 1.31 -3.02
C LEU A 50 -8.74 2.25 -3.82
N GLN A 51 -8.16 3.10 -4.66
CA GLN A 51 -8.90 4.01 -5.53
C GLN A 51 -9.65 3.25 -6.63
N GLN A 52 -9.04 2.23 -7.22
CA GLN A 52 -9.68 1.34 -8.19
C GLN A 52 -10.80 0.50 -7.57
N HIS A 53 -10.60 -0.04 -6.37
CA HIS A 53 -11.63 -0.75 -5.62
C HIS A 53 -12.82 0.18 -5.31
N ARG A 54 -12.57 1.39 -4.81
CA ARG A 54 -13.64 2.39 -4.60
C ARG A 54 -14.34 2.77 -5.90
N ALA A 55 -13.62 2.92 -7.01
CA ALA A 55 -14.24 3.20 -8.31
C ALA A 55 -15.11 2.04 -8.81
N ARG A 56 -14.67 0.79 -8.65
CA ARG A 56 -15.45 -0.40 -8.99
C ARG A 56 -16.69 -0.58 -8.11
N HIS A 57 -16.61 -0.25 -6.82
CA HIS A 57 -17.73 -0.35 -5.89
C HIS A 57 -18.65 0.89 -5.85
N ARG A 58 -18.30 1.98 -6.53
CA ARG A 58 -19.19 3.15 -6.70
C ARG A 58 -20.23 2.97 -7.81
N PHE A 59 -20.24 1.83 -8.52
CA PHE A 59 -21.35 1.47 -9.40
C PHE A 59 -21.98 0.15 -8.96
N PRO A 60 -23.09 0.24 -8.23
CA PRO A 60 -24.22 -0.61 -8.49
C PRO A 60 -25.47 0.23 -8.78
N GLN A 61 -26.20 -0.20 -9.82
CA GLN A 61 -27.59 0.14 -10.16
C GLN A 61 -27.87 1.40 -11.01
N LEU A 62 -27.51 1.33 -12.30
CA LEU A 62 -28.45 1.73 -13.36
C LEU A 62 -28.92 0.45 -14.06
N SER A 63 -29.78 -0.30 -13.39
CA SER A 63 -30.45 -1.45 -13.99
C SER A 63 -31.86 -1.56 -13.43
N ARG A 64 -32.82 -1.05 -14.24
CA ARG A 64 -34.24 -1.40 -14.31
C ARG A 64 -35.06 -1.41 -13.02
N MET A 65 -35.99 -0.47 -12.91
CA MET A 65 -37.35 -0.79 -12.46
C MET A 65 -38.38 -0.11 -13.37
N THR A 66 -39.05 -0.95 -14.15
CA THR A 66 -40.36 -0.76 -14.78
C THR A 66 -41.42 -0.45 -13.73
N TRP A 67 -42.27 0.55 -13.94
CA TRP A 67 -43.62 0.60 -13.37
C TRP A 67 -44.62 1.21 -14.37
N SER A 68 -45.78 0.58 -14.39
CA SER A 68 -46.93 0.70 -15.28
C SER A 68 -47.70 2.02 -15.17
N LEU A 69 -48.51 2.34 -16.18
CA LEU A 69 -49.49 3.45 -16.22
C LEU A 69 -50.43 3.46 -14.98
N PRO A 70 -51.03 4.64 -14.68
CA PRO A 70 -52.47 4.76 -14.93
C PRO A 70 -52.90 6.10 -15.56
N SER A 71 -54.11 6.02 -16.12
CA SER A 71 -54.87 6.99 -16.91
C SER A 71 -55.06 8.39 -16.33
N GLN A 72 -55.15 9.38 -17.22
CA GLN A 72 -56.29 10.30 -17.33
C GLN A 72 -56.41 10.83 -18.75
#